data_AF-A0A9E2I7V6-F1
#
_entry.id   AF-A0A9E2I7V6-F1
#
_cell.length_a   1.000
_cell.length_b   1.000
_cell.length_c   1.000
_cell.angle_alpha   90.00
_cell.angle_beta   90.00
_cell.angle_gamma   90.00
#
_symmetry.space_group_name_H-M   'P 1'
#
loop_
_entity.id
_entity.type
_entity.pdbx_description
1 polymer ?
#
loop_
_entity_poly.entity_id
_entity_poly.type
_entity_poly.pdbx_seq_one_letter_code
_entity_poly.pdbx_strand_id
1 'polypeptide(L)'
;MTEQPVKNTTTKEDIEKNKGMAALAYIIFFLPMLTEAKDSPYAMFHANQGLVLLILAVLISMFGSLPLIGWFVIMPLGSLLVIVLWFIGIINAINGKMTELPLIGSFHLIDQK
;
A
#
# COMPACT_ATOMS: atom_id res chain seq x y z
N MET A 1 -30.64 1.32 -26.25
CA MET A 1 -29.60 0.39 -25.77
C MET A 1 -28.26 1.04 -26.07
N THR A 2 -27.66 1.69 -25.07
CA THR A 2 -26.30 2.22 -25.18
C THR A 2 -25.49 1.50 -24.11
N GLU A 3 -24.73 0.49 -24.53
CA GLU A 3 -23.69 -0.11 -23.70
C GLU A 3 -22.65 0.98 -23.42
N GLN A 4 -22.64 1.46 -22.18
CA GLN A 4 -21.56 2.28 -21.65
C GLN A 4 -20.32 1.36 -21.50
N PRO A 5 -19.11 1.81 -21.84
CA PRO A 5 -17.92 0.97 -21.85
C PRO A 5 -17.61 0.49 -20.44
N VAL A 6 -17.27 -0.79 -20.30
CA VAL A 6 -16.91 -1.45 -19.04
C VAL A 6 -15.76 -0.68 -18.38
N LYS A 7 -16.09 0.07 -17.32
CA LYS A 7 -15.11 0.74 -16.46
C LYS A 7 -14.33 -0.35 -15.73
N ASN A 8 -13.01 -0.32 -15.83
CA ASN A 8 -12.09 -1.32 -15.29
C ASN A 8 -12.45 -1.64 -13.82
N THR A 9 -13.05 -2.80 -13.60
CA THR A 9 -13.49 -3.27 -12.28
C THR A 9 -12.60 -4.43 -11.90
N THR A 10 -11.80 -4.26 -10.85
CA THR A 10 -11.06 -5.34 -10.20
C THR A 10 -11.95 -6.58 -10.07
N THR A 11 -11.60 -7.65 -10.77
CA THR A 11 -12.42 -8.87 -10.81
C THR A 11 -12.06 -9.78 -9.62
N LYS A 12 -12.97 -10.68 -9.25
CA LYS A 12 -12.65 -11.70 -8.24
C LYS A 12 -11.45 -12.55 -8.65
N GLU A 13 -11.33 -12.85 -9.95
CA GLU A 13 -10.20 -13.61 -10.49
C GLU A 13 -8.87 -12.85 -10.34
N ASP A 14 -8.86 -11.55 -10.65
CA ASP A 14 -7.68 -10.69 -10.46
C ASP A 14 -7.23 -10.68 -9.00
N ILE A 15 -8.17 -10.54 -8.06
CA ILE A 15 -7.89 -10.57 -6.63
C ILE A 15 -7.27 -11.92 -6.23
N GLU A 16 -7.95 -13.03 -6.50
CA GLU A 16 -7.50 -14.36 -6.07
C GLU A 16 -6.11 -14.71 -6.65
N LYS A 17 -5.86 -14.35 -7.91
CA LYS A 17 -4.56 -14.59 -8.57
C LYS A 17 -3.43 -13.76 -7.95
N ASN A 18 -3.72 -12.54 -7.49
CA ASN A 18 -2.68 -11.57 -7.11
C ASN A 18 -2.56 -11.29 -5.61
N LYS A 19 -3.33 -11.94 -4.71
CA LYS A 19 -3.22 -11.81 -3.24
C LYS A 19 -1.79 -11.87 -2.70
N GLY A 20 -1.03 -12.88 -3.12
CA GLY A 20 0.36 -13.05 -2.66
C GLY A 20 1.25 -11.88 -3.08
N MET A 21 1.11 -11.44 -4.33
CA MET A 21 1.88 -10.31 -4.86
C MET A 21 1.48 -8.99 -4.21
N ALA A 22 0.19 -8.77 -3.97
CA ALA A 22 -0.32 -7.61 -3.24
C ALA A 22 0.22 -7.54 -1.80
N ALA A 23 0.31 -8.67 -1.09
CA ALA A 23 0.91 -8.71 0.25
C ALA A 23 2.42 -8.41 0.20
N LEU A 24 3.14 -8.98 -0.78
CA LEU A 24 4.57 -8.72 -0.99
C LEU A 24 4.86 -7.24 -1.32
N ALA A 25 3.90 -6.52 -1.90
CA ALA A 25 4.04 -5.10 -2.20
C ALA A 25 4.23 -4.22 -0.94
N TYR A 26 3.84 -4.69 0.25
CA TYR A 26 4.16 -4.00 1.51
C TYR A 26 5.57 -4.26 2.04
N ILE A 27 6.30 -5.20 1.44
CA ILE A 27 7.72 -5.44 1.72
C ILE A 27 8.57 -4.77 0.65
N ILE A 28 8.20 -4.95 -0.62
CA ILE A 28 8.88 -4.39 -1.79
C ILE A 28 7.82 -3.85 -2.77
N PHE A 29 7.51 -2.55 -2.66
CA PHE A 29 6.38 -1.93 -3.37
C PHE A 29 6.46 -2.03 -4.90
N PHE A 30 7.66 -2.07 -5.47
CA PHE A 30 7.84 -2.13 -6.92
C PHE A 30 7.86 -3.55 -7.48
N LEU A 31 7.75 -4.59 -6.63
CA LEU A 31 7.77 -5.97 -7.09
C LEU A 31 6.62 -6.30 -8.07
N PRO A 32 5.36 -5.87 -7.87
CA PRO A 32 4.30 -6.13 -8.84
C PRO A 32 4.62 -5.56 -10.23
N MET A 33 5.27 -4.39 -10.30
CA MET A 33 5.63 -3.70 -11.54
C MET A 33 6.67 -4.47 -12.39
N LEU A 34 7.45 -5.35 -11.76
CA LEU A 34 8.46 -6.17 -12.41
C LEU A 34 7.91 -7.52 -12.89
N THR A 35 6.61 -7.77 -12.73
CA THR A 35 5.97 -9.04 -13.04
C THR A 35 4.68 -8.83 -13.85
N GLU A 36 4.02 -9.92 -14.22
CA GLU A 36 2.68 -9.90 -14.84
C GLU A 36 1.60 -9.24 -13.94
N ALA A 37 1.88 -9.06 -12.65
CA ALA A 37 0.98 -8.37 -11.73
C ALA A 37 0.93 -6.84 -11.95
N LYS A 38 1.79 -6.27 -12.81
CA LYS A 38 1.74 -4.86 -13.20
C LYS A 38 0.42 -4.48 -13.88
N ASP A 39 -0.25 -5.47 -14.49
CA ASP A 39 -1.52 -5.33 -15.18
C ASP A 39 -2.73 -5.65 -14.26
N SER A 40 -2.48 -5.91 -12.98
CA SER A 40 -3.49 -6.16 -11.95
C SER A 40 -3.85 -4.84 -11.24
N PRO A 41 -5.09 -4.32 -11.39
CA PRO A 41 -5.56 -3.19 -10.59
C PRO A 41 -5.42 -3.46 -9.08
N TYR A 42 -5.68 -4.71 -8.66
CA TYR A 42 -5.55 -5.13 -7.27
C TYR A 42 -4.12 -5.06 -6.74
N ALA A 43 -3.15 -5.64 -7.47
CA ALA A 43 -1.76 -5.65 -7.03
C ALA A 43 -1.17 -4.23 -7.04
N MET A 44 -1.52 -3.43 -8.06
CA MET A 44 -1.07 -2.04 -8.20
C MET A 44 -1.66 -1.12 -7.14
N PHE A 45 -2.88 -1.39 -6.66
CA PHE A 45 -3.44 -0.71 -5.49
C PHE A 45 -2.57 -0.91 -4.24
N HIS A 46 -2.20 -2.16 -3.94
CA HIS A 46 -1.37 -2.46 -2.78
C HIS A 46 0.10 -2.03 -2.96
N ALA A 47 0.62 -2.00 -4.20
CA ALA A 47 1.90 -1.37 -4.52
C ALA A 47 1.90 0.12 -4.15
N ASN A 48 0.83 0.84 -4.49
CA ASN A 48 0.69 2.25 -4.14
C ASN A 48 0.66 2.46 -2.61
N GLN A 49 -0.15 1.69 -1.90
CA GLN A 49 -0.23 1.77 -0.43
C GLN A 49 1.13 1.44 0.22
N GLY A 50 1.85 0.43 -0.29
CA GLY A 50 3.20 0.10 0.14
C GLY A 50 4.21 1.23 -0.08
N LEU A 51 4.16 1.90 -1.24
CA LEU A 51 4.99 3.07 -1.54
C LEU A 51 4.69 4.25 -0.60
N VAL A 52 3.42 4.58 -0.40
CA VAL A 52 3.03 5.69 0.48
C VAL A 52 3.43 5.40 1.93
N LEU A 53 3.30 4.15 2.38
CA LEU A 53 3.75 3.72 3.71
C LEU A 53 5.28 3.81 3.84
N LEU A 54 6.04 3.45 2.80
CA LEU A 54 7.49 3.63 2.76
C LEU A 54 7.88 5.11 2.89
N ILE A 55 7.21 6.00 2.15
CA ILE A 55 7.44 7.45 2.25
C ILE A 55 7.16 7.94 3.66
N LEU A 56 6.05 7.52 4.28
CA LEU A 56 5.74 7.84 5.68
C LEU A 56 6.85 7.37 6.62
N ALA A 57 7.34 6.14 6.45
CA ALA A 57 8.41 5.59 7.27
C ALA A 57 9.72 6.39 7.14
N VAL A 58 10.08 6.82 5.93
CA VAL A 58 11.24 7.68 5.67
C VAL A 58 11.08 9.04 6.36
N LEU A 59 9.90 9.66 6.26
CA LEU A 59 9.64 10.95 6.94
C LEU A 59 9.74 10.81 8.47
N ILE A 60 9.16 9.76 9.04
CA ILE A 60 9.25 9.49 10.49
C ILE A 60 10.70 9.26 10.91
N SER A 61 11.49 8.50 10.14
CA SER A 61 12.90 8.30 10.45
C SER A 61 13.71 9.59 10.37
N MET A 62 13.45 10.42 9.35
CA MET A 62 14.12 11.71 9.17
C MET A 62 13.85 12.65 10.36
N PHE A 63 12.58 12.88 10.73
CA PHE A 63 12.25 13.75 11.86
C PHE A 63 12.53 13.11 13.23
N GLY A 64 12.45 11.78 13.31
CA GLY A 64 12.77 11.01 14.50
C GLY A 64 14.24 11.00 14.88
N SER A 65 15.14 11.36 13.93
CA SER A 65 16.57 11.52 14.20
C SER A 65 16.90 12.74 15.08
N LEU A 66 15.98 13.69 15.22
CA LEU A 66 16.17 14.90 16.04
C LEU A 66 16.33 14.53 17.53
N PRO A 67 17.28 15.14 18.26
CA PRO A 67 17.46 14.88 19.67
C PRO A 67 16.22 15.30 20.46
N LEU A 68 16.02 14.68 21.63
CA LEU A 68 14.87 14.88 22.51
C LEU A 68 13.54 14.46 21.87
N ILE A 69 12.85 15.35 21.15
CA ILE A 69 11.49 15.10 20.64
C ILE A 69 11.50 13.97 19.61
N GLY A 70 12.51 13.93 18.73
CA GLY A 70 12.63 12.88 17.74
C GLY A 70 12.77 11.50 18.39
N TRP A 71 13.70 11.36 19.34
CA TRP A 71 13.97 10.08 20.02
C TRP A 71 12.86 9.61 20.95
N PHE A 72 12.29 10.50 21.76
CA PHE A 72 11.36 10.09 22.82
C PHE A 72 9.89 10.16 22.40
N VAL A 73 9.55 10.83 21.30
CA VAL A 73 8.16 10.99 20.84
C VAL A 73 7.98 10.49 19.42
N ILE A 74 8.68 11.07 18.45
CA ILE A 74 8.44 10.80 17.02
C ILE A 74 8.83 9.36 16.66
N MET A 75 10.01 8.90 17.07
CA MET A 75 10.48 7.55 16.80
C MET A 75 9.57 6.46 17.39
N PRO A 76 9.27 6.43 18.69
CA PRO A 76 8.45 5.36 19.26
C PRO A 76 7.01 5.38 18.74
N LEU A 77 6.36 6.56 18.67
CA LEU A 77 4.97 6.65 18.23
C LEU A 77 4.84 6.47 16.71
N GLY A 78 5.74 7.08 15.95
CA GLY A 78 5.77 6.97 14.49
C GLY A 78 6.09 5.55 14.02
N SER A 79 7.10 4.90 14.62
CA SER A 79 7.40 3.50 14.26
C SER A 79 6.25 2.56 14.59
N LEU A 80 5.58 2.74 15.74
CA LEU A 80 4.39 1.99 16.09
C LEU A 80 3.26 2.21 15.07
N LEU A 81 3.01 3.45 14.67
CA LEU A 81 2.03 3.79 13.63
C LEU A 81 2.34 3.07 12.32
N VAL A 82 3.59 3.14 11.83
CA VAL A 82 4.03 2.49 10.60
C VAL A 82 3.81 0.97 10.68
N ILE A 83 4.19 0.34 11.79
CA ILE A 83 4.03 -1.10 11.99
C ILE A 83 2.55 -1.49 11.97
N VAL A 84 1.69 -0.72 12.65
CA VAL A 84 0.24 -0.99 12.67
C VAL A 84 -0.36 -0.86 11.26
N LEU A 85 -0.04 0.22 10.54
CA LEU A 85 -0.50 0.41 9.16
C LEU A 85 0.03 -0.68 8.22
N TRP A 86 1.26 -1.12 8.40
CA TRP A 86 1.86 -2.22 7.63
C TRP A 86 1.07 -3.52 7.81
N PHE A 87 0.75 -3.91 9.05
CA PHE A 87 -0.08 -5.09 9.31
C PHE A 87 -1.50 -4.95 8.75
N ILE A 88 -2.14 -3.79 8.91
CA ILE A 88 -3.47 -3.53 8.32
C ILE A 88 -3.41 -3.73 6.80
N GLY A 89 -2.38 -3.18 6.16
CA GLY A 89 -2.18 -3.29 4.72
C GLY A 89 -2.03 -4.73 4.24
N ILE A 90 -1.17 -5.51 4.89
CA ILE A 90 -0.95 -6.93 4.59
C ILE A 90 -2.21 -7.75 4.83
N ILE A 91 -2.90 -7.55 5.96
CA ILE A 91 -4.14 -8.26 6.29
C ILE A 91 -5.22 -7.96 5.25
N ASN A 92 -5.34 -6.71 4.80
CA ASN A 92 -6.26 -6.36 3.73
C ASN A 92 -5.90 -7.06 2.42
N ALA A 93 -4.61 -7.08 2.05
CA ALA A 93 -4.12 -7.73 0.84
C ALA A 93 -4.33 -9.25 0.83
N ILE A 94 -4.14 -9.93 1.96
CA ILE A 94 -4.37 -11.38 2.07
C ILE A 94 -5.88 -11.69 2.04
N ASN A 95 -6.71 -10.80 2.59
CA ASN A 95 -8.17 -10.95 2.61
C ASN A 95 -8.87 -10.49 1.33
N GLY A 96 -8.14 -10.10 0.29
CA GLY A 96 -8.76 -9.66 -0.97
C GLY A 96 -9.40 -8.27 -0.90
N LYS A 97 -8.98 -7.40 0.02
CA LYS A 97 -9.61 -6.09 0.29
C LYS A 97 -8.75 -4.94 -0.20
N MET A 98 -9.31 -4.14 -1.11
CA MET A 98 -8.75 -2.84 -1.50
C MET A 98 -9.23 -1.74 -0.56
N THR A 99 -8.74 -1.76 0.68
CA THR A 99 -9.05 -0.73 1.67
C THR A 99 -7.84 0.17 1.87
N GLU A 100 -8.05 1.48 1.68
CA GLU A 100 -7.06 2.52 1.92
C GLU A 100 -6.54 2.45 3.37
N LEU A 101 -5.23 2.63 3.55
CA LEU A 101 -4.66 2.74 4.88
C LEU A 101 -5.18 4.01 5.58
N PRO A 102 -5.50 3.94 6.88
CA PRO A 102 -5.85 5.13 7.65
C PRO A 102 -4.79 6.23 7.53
N LEU A 103 -5.23 7.49 7.49
CA LEU A 103 -4.41 8.72 7.44
C LEU A 103 -3.65 8.98 6.13
N ILE A 104 -3.20 7.95 5.42
CA ILE A 104 -2.31 8.07 4.25
C ILE A 104 -2.87 7.46 2.96
N GLY A 105 -3.97 6.69 3.03
CA GLY A 105 -4.37 5.86 1.92
C GLY A 105 -4.91 6.60 0.70
N SER A 106 -5.25 7.88 0.83
CA SER A 106 -5.80 8.70 -0.26
C SER A 106 -4.73 9.22 -1.24
N PHE A 107 -3.45 9.07 -0.93
CA PHE A 107 -2.36 9.42 -1.86
C PHE A 107 -2.22 8.36 -2.95
N HIS A 108 -2.37 8.75 -4.21
CA HIS A 108 -2.24 7.89 -5.39
C HIS A 108 -1.04 8.33 -6.23
N LEU A 109 0.07 7.61 -6.09
CA LEU A 109 1.37 7.88 -6.70
C LEU A 109 1.71 6.92 -7.85
N ILE A 110 1.08 5.75 -7.87
CA ILE A 110 1.21 4.74 -8.92
C ILE A 110 -0.11 4.66 -9.69
N ASP A 111 -0.03 4.57 -11.01
CA ASP A 111 -1.20 4.34 -11.87
C ASP A 111 -1.78 2.94 -11.64
N GLN A 112 -3.04 2.89 -11.24
CA GLN A 112 -3.79 1.68 -10.90
C GLN A 112 -4.80 1.48 -12.03
N LYS A 113 -4.31 1.00 -13.17
CA LYS A 113 -5.10 0.84 -14.39
C LYS A 113 -6.39 0.08 -14.15
#